data_AF-A0A7V5VCM8-F1
#
_entry.id   AF-A0A7V5VCM8-F1
#
_cell.length_a   1.000
_cell.length_b   1.000
_cell.length_c   1.000
_cell.angle_alpha   90.00
_cell.angle_beta   90.00
_cell.angle_gamma   90.00
#
_symmetry.space_group_name_H-M   'P 1'
#
loop_
_entity.id
_entity.type
_entity.pdbx_description
1 polymer ?
#
loop_
_entity_poly.entity_id
_entity_poly.type
_entity_poly.pdbx_seq_one_letter_code
_entity_poly.pdbx_strand_id
1 'polypeptide(L)' 'MASDLIQLKRRERPRRPEWLKIRLPNSPEYARVKGLVKSKSLNTVCEEARCPNMA' A
#
# COMPACT_ATOMS: atom_id res chain seq x y z
N MET A 1 37.85 11.32 11.58
CA MET A 1 36.96 12.40 12.04
C MET A 1 35.56 12.08 11.54
N ALA A 2 34.77 11.55 12.46
CA ALA A 2 33.48 10.94 12.20
C ALA A 2 32.38 11.99 11.96
N SER A 3 31.28 11.52 11.36
CA SER A 3 29.92 11.94 11.70
C SER A 3 29.17 12.93 10.80
N ASP A 4 29.56 13.12 9.54
CA ASP A 4 28.62 13.70 8.56
C ASP A 4 27.88 12.60 7.79
N LEU A 5 27.50 11.56 8.53
CA LEU A 5 26.44 10.64 8.11
C LEU A 5 25.21 11.51 7.86
N ILE A 6 24.72 11.46 6.62
CA ILE A 6 23.45 12.01 6.15
C ILE A 6 22.34 11.65 7.16
N GLN A 7 22.17 12.46 8.19
CA GLN A 7 21.04 12.35 9.11
C GLN A 7 19.86 12.99 8.40
N LEU A 8 19.25 12.24 7.49
CA LEU A 8 17.89 12.50 7.01
C LEU A 8 16.97 12.38 8.23
N LYS A 9 16.87 13.48 8.98
CA LYS A 9 15.91 13.68 10.06
C LYS A 9 14.56 13.26 9.49
N ARG A 10 14.02 12.14 9.98
CA ARG A 10 12.79 11.54 9.47
C ARG A 10 11.68 12.56 9.68
N ARG A 11 11.40 13.37 8.66
CA ARG A 11 10.36 14.39 8.72
C ARG A 11 9.07 13.67 9.06
N GLU A 12 8.35 14.16 10.06
CA GLU A 12 7.02 13.66 10.35
C GLU A 12 6.21 13.70 9.06
N ARG A 13 5.68 12.54 8.67
CA ARG A 13 4.87 12.48 7.45
C ARG A 13 3.58 13.26 7.72
N PRO A 14 3.25 14.26 6.89
CA PRO A 14 1.99 14.97 7.05
C PRO A 14 0.83 13.97 6.95
N ARG A 15 -0.20 14.19 7.76
CA ARG A 15 -1.41 13.37 7.69
C ARG A 15 -2.03 13.54 6.30
N ARG A 16 -2.53 12.43 5.73
CA ARG A 16 -3.29 12.49 4.48
C ARG A 16 -4.57 13.31 4.69
N PRO A 17 -4.92 14.21 3.76
CA PRO A 17 -6.17 14.98 3.84
C PRO A 17 -7.37 14.04 3.73
N GLU A 18 -8.53 14.48 4.22
CA GLU A 18 -9.72 13.62 4.32
C GLU A 18 -10.19 13.09 2.96
N TRP A 19 -10.18 13.94 1.92
CA TRP A 19 -10.59 13.57 0.56
C TRP A 19 -9.69 12.52 -0.12
N LEU A 20 -8.49 12.28 0.39
CA LEU A 20 -7.56 11.27 -0.14
C LEU A 20 -7.69 9.92 0.58
N LYS A 21 -8.45 9.86 1.68
CA LYS A 21 -8.69 8.61 2.41
C LYS A 21 -9.85 7.89 1.75
N ILE A 22 -9.72 6.57 1.65
CA ILE A 22 -10.82 5.72 1.22
C ILE A 22 -11.12 4.68 2.30
N ARG A 23 -12.32 4.14 2.26
CA ARG A 23 -12.68 2.96 3.04
C ARG A 23 -12.27 1.73 2.24
N LEU A 24 -11.52 0.82 2.85
CA LEU A 24 -11.30 -0.49 2.26
C LEU A 24 -12.66 -1.19 2.17
N PRO A 25 -13.11 -1.59 0.98
CA PRO A 25 -14.35 -2.32 0.87
C PRO A 25 -14.10 -3.80 1.19
N ASN A 26 -15.15 -4.44 1.70
CA ASN A 26 -15.15 -5.86 2.09
C ASN A 26 -15.99 -6.67 1.08
N SER A 27 -15.66 -6.55 -0.21
CA SER A 27 -16.41 -7.24 -1.28
C SER A 27 -16.03 -8.72 -1.35
N PRO A 28 -17.02 -9.65 -1.46
CA PRO A 28 -16.76 -11.06 -1.75
C PRO A 28 -16.00 -11.28 -3.08
N GLU A 29 -16.22 -10.42 -4.07
CA GLU A 29 -15.58 -10.46 -5.37
C GLU A 29 -14.08 -10.23 -5.27
N TYR A 30 -13.63 -9.32 -4.41
CA TYR A 30 -12.21 -9.12 -4.11
C TYR A 30 -11.55 -10.38 -3.58
N ALA A 31 -12.18 -11.01 -2.59
CA ALA A 31 -11.67 -12.24 -1.98
C ALA A 31 -11.51 -13.35 -3.05
N ARG A 32 -12.48 -13.44 -3.96
CA ARG A 32 -12.43 -14.38 -5.09
C ARG A 32 -11.27 -14.08 -6.05
N VAL A 33 -11.10 -12.83 -6.48
CA VAL A 33 -10.02 -12.43 -7.40
C VAL A 33 -8.66 -12.61 -6.74
N LYS A 34 -8.51 -12.21 -5.47
CA LYS A 34 -7.29 -12.43 -4.69
C LYS A 34 -6.94 -13.92 -4.57
N GLY A 35 -7.95 -14.77 -4.33
CA GLY A 35 -7.77 -16.23 -4.32
C GLY A 35 -7.27 -16.78 -5.67
N LEU A 36 -7.81 -16.25 -6.77
CA LEU A 36 -7.39 -16.64 -8.13
C LEU A 36 -5.95 -16.22 -8.44
N VAL A 37 -5.56 -14.99 -8.11
CA VAL A 37 -4.19 -14.50 -8.29
C VAL A 37 -3.20 -15.39 -7.54
N LYS A 38 -3.51 -15.70 -6.27
CA LYS A 38 -2.67 -16.57 -5.43
C LYS A 38 -2.60 -17.99 -5.96
N SER A 39 -3.72 -18.58 -6.40
CA SER A 39 -3.74 -19.96 -6.92
C SER A 39 -2.97 -20.14 -8.23
N LYS A 40 -2.74 -19.04 -8.94
CA LYS A 40 -1.97 -19.00 -10.19
C LYS A 40 -0.54 -18.49 -9.99
N SER A 41 -0.11 -18.22 -8.75
CA SER A 41 1.21 -17.66 -8.45
C SER A 41 1.52 -16.39 -9.26
N LEU A 42 0.50 -15.55 -9.46
CA LEU A 42 0.63 -14.30 -10.21
C LEU A 42 0.95 -13.13 -9.28
N ASN A 43 1.64 -12.14 -9.83
CA ASN A 43 1.89 -10.86 -9.16
C ASN A 43 1.01 -9.77 -9.76
N THR A 44 0.56 -8.83 -8.94
CA THR A 44 -0.24 -7.68 -9.40
C THR A 44 0.35 -6.37 -8.88
N VAL A 45 0.29 -5.32 -9.70
CA VAL A 45 0.68 -3.97 -9.27
C VAL A 45 -0.16 -3.49 -8.10
N CYS A 46 -1.41 -3.95 -8.00
CA CYS A 46 -2.32 -3.60 -6.90
C CYS A 46 -1.73 -4.02 -5.53
N GLU A 47 -1.24 -5.25 -5.42
CA GLU A 47 -0.66 -5.79 -4.19
C GLU A 47 0.75 -5.23 -3.94
N GLU A 48 1.62 -5.24 -4.95
CA GLU A 48 3.02 -4.79 -4.82
C GLU A 48 3.14 -3.30 -4.48
N ALA A 49 2.31 -2.46 -5.12
CA ALA A 49 2.30 -1.02 -4.87
C ALA A 49 1.54 -0.63 -3.60
N ARG A 50 0.91 -1.59 -2.90
CA ARG A 50 -0.04 -1.33 -1.79
C ARG A 50 -1.08 -0.29 -2.20
N CYS A 51 -1.73 -0.56 -3.34
CA CYS A 51 -2.71 0.36 -3.91
C CYS A 51 -3.82 0.63 -2.87
N PRO A 52 -4.14 1.91 -2.58
CA PRO A 52 -5.20 2.21 -1.62
C PRO A 52 -6.57 1.72 -2.11
N ASN A 53 -6.76 1.60 -3.43
CA ASN A 53 -8.02 1.27 -4.10
C ASN A 53 -8.28 -0.24 -4.25
N MET A 54 -7.57 -1.10 -3.51
CA MET A 54 -7.87 -2.53 -3.53
C MET A 54 -9.24 -2.74 -2.90
N ALA A 55 -10.20 -3.11 -3.76
CA ALA A 55 -11.60 -3.21 -3.44
C ALA A 55 -12.12 -4.62 -3.55
#